data_AF-A0A5E4U2N6-F1
#
_entry.id   AF-A0A5E4U2N6-F1
#
_cell.length_a   1.000
_cell.length_b   1.000
_cell.length_c   1.000
_cell.angle_alpha   90.00
_cell.angle_beta   90.00
_cell.angle_gamma   90.00
#
_symmetry.space_group_name_H-M   'P 1'
#
loop_
_entity.id
_entity.type
_entity.pdbx_description
1 polymer ?
#
loop_
_entity_poly.entity_id
_entity_poly.type
_entity_poly.pdbx_seq_one_letter_code
_entity_poly.pdbx_strand_id
1 'polypeptide(L)' 'MKNRFTDEQIIGFLREADAGMAIKALCRQHGFSEAMY' A
#
# COMPACT_ATOMS: atom_id res chain seq x y z
N MET A 1 -19.97 -1.58 4.82
CA MET A 1 -18.91 -1.14 3.90
C MET A 1 -17.85 -2.24 3.91
N LYS A 2 -17.61 -2.96 2.81
CA LYS A 2 -16.51 -3.94 2.78
C LYS A 2 -15.22 -3.15 2.55
N ASN A 3 -14.24 -3.31 3.43
CA ASN A 3 -12.90 -2.80 3.16
C ASN A 3 -12.36 -3.45 1.89
N ARG A 4 -11.74 -2.63 1.03
CA ARG A 4 -11.16 -3.06 -0.24
C ARG A 4 -9.86 -3.86 -0.05
N PHE A 5 -9.26 -3.75 1.14
CA PHE A 5 -7.99 -4.35 1.51
C PHE A 5 -8.12 -5.08 2.84
N THR A 6 -7.36 -6.16 3.02
CA THR A 6 -7.22 -6.85 4.31
C THR A 6 -6.16 -6.19 5.17
N ASP A 7 -6.19 -6.45 6.48
CA ASP A 7 -5.22 -5.91 7.42
C ASP A 7 -3.80 -6.38 7.08
N GLU A 8 -3.65 -7.62 6.61
CA GLU A 8 -2.36 -8.16 6.16
C GLU A 8 -1.80 -7.40 4.95
N GLN A 9 -2.65 -7.00 4.01
CA GLN A 9 -2.24 -6.22 2.84
C GLN A 9 -1.77 -4.81 3.25
N ILE A 10 -2.44 -4.21 4.24
CA ILE A 10 -2.05 -2.90 4.78
C ILE A 10 -0.72 -3.00 5.52
N ILE A 11 -0.56 -4.01 6.39
CA ILE A 11 0.68 -4.22 7.15
C ILE A 11 1.85 -4.51 6.20
N GLY A 12 1.65 -5.32 5.16
CA GLY A 12 2.66 -5.59 4.14
C GLY A 12 3.15 -4.31 3.45
N PHE A 13 2.21 -3.48 3.00
CA PHE A 13 2.51 -2.20 2.37
C PHE A 13 3.34 -1.26 3.27
N LEU A 14 2.96 -1.14 4.55
CA LEU A 14 3.69 -0.29 5.50
C LEU A 14 5.13 -0.77 5.71
N ARG A 15 5.35 -2.09 5.80
CA ARG A 15 6.70 -2.65 5.96
C ARG A 15 7.58 -2.41 4.74
N GLU A 16 7.02 -2.51 3.54
CA GLU A 16 7.75 -2.22 2.30
C GLU A 16 8.09 -0.72 2.19
N ALA A 17 7.17 0.16 2.61
CA ALA A 17 7.40 1.60 2.67
C ALA A 17 8.50 1.96 3.70
N ASP A 18 8.43 1.38 4.90
CA ASP A 18 9.44 1.57 5.96
C ASP A 18 10.82 1.02 5.54
N ALA A 19 10.87 -0.01 4.69
CA ALA A 19 12.10 -0.53 4.09
C ALA A 19 12.70 0.42 3.01
N GLY A 20 12.06 1.56 2.75
CA GLY A 20 12.52 2.58 1.82
C GLY A 20 12.09 2.37 0.37
N MET A 21 11.15 1.45 0.11
CA MET A 21 10.59 1.32 -1.24
C MET A 21 9.76 2.56 -1.60
N ALA A 22 9.89 3.01 -2.85
CA ALA A 22 9.14 4.16 -3.33
C ALA A 22 7.62 3.88 -3.28
N ILE A 23 6.87 4.72 -2.58
CA ILE A 23 5.40 4.62 -2.45
C ILE A 23 4.72 4.46 -3.82
N LYS A 24 5.17 5.18 -4.84
CA LYS A 24 4.66 5.06 -6.22
C LYS A 24 4.78 3.65 -6.79
N ALA A 25 5.91 2.99 -6.55
CA ALA A 25 6.13 1.61 -7.00
C ALA A 25 5.21 0.65 -6.25
N LEU A 26 5.07 0.84 -4.93
CA LEU A 26 4.19 0.03 -4.09
C LEU A 26 2.71 0.19 -4.47
N CYS A 27 2.25 1.43 -4.71
CA CYS A 27 0.89 1.69 -5.16
C CYS A 27 0.58 0.98 -6.49
N ARG A 28 1.52 1.03 -7.45
CA ARG A 28 1.39 0.30 -8.72
C ARG A 28 1.38 -1.22 -8.54
N GLN A 29 2.20 -1.76 -7.64
CA GLN A 29 2.32 -3.19 -7.39
C GLN A 29 1.07 -3.78 -6.69
N HIS A 30 0.55 -3.06 -5.69
CA HIS A 30 -0.53 -3.55 -4.83
C HIS A 30 -1.92 -3.06 -5.27
N GLY A 31 -2.00 -2.28 -6.36
CA GLY A 31 -3.26 -1.72 -6.84
C GLY A 31 -3.86 -0.68 -5.89
N PHE A 32 -3.04 -0.10 -4.99
CA PHE A 32 -3.42 1.09 -4.25
C PHE A 32 -3.43 2.26 -5.23
N SER A 33 -4.51 3.04 -5.20
CA SER A 33 -4.48 4.34 -5.86
C SER A 33 -3.44 5.22 -5.17
N GLU A 34 -2.68 5.99 -5.95
CA GLU A 34 -1.89 7.14 -5.46
C GLU A 34 -2.80 8.29 -5.00
N ALA A 35 -3.92 7.95 -4.36
CA ALA A 35 -4.92 8.91 -3.95
C ALA A 35 -4.50 9.47 -2.60
N MET A 36 -3.90 10.66 -2.69
CA MET A 36 -3.84 11.76 -1.71
C MET A 36 -2.63 11.79 -0.75
N TYR A 37 -1.72 12.73 -1.05
CA TYR A 37 -1.25 13.71 -0.06
C TYR A 37 -2.39 14.69 0.26
#